data_AF-A0A078GVE0-F1
#
_entry.id   AF-A0A078GVE0-F1
#
_cell.length_a   1.000
_cell.length_b   1.000
_cell.length_c   1.000
_cell.angle_alpha   90.00
_cell.angle_beta   90.00
_cell.angle_gamma   90.00
#
_symmetry.space_group_name_H-M   'P 1'
#
loop_
_entity.id
_entity.type
_entity.pdbx_description
1 polymer ?
#
loop_
_entity_poly.entity_id
_entity_poly.type
_entity_poly.pdbx_seq_one_letter_code
_entity_poly.pdbx_strand_id
1 'polypeptide(L)'
;MWSRFKRKKPLTLSRWKRFFTPDGRLHNRGVGLLKKVRSRGIDPSIWSEVWPFLLGVCDLNSSKEERGATRTQRRKAYERLRRKCKRL
;
A
#
# COMPACT_ATOMS: atom_id res chain seq x y z
N MET A 1 25.52 -29.59 0.05
CA MET A 1 24.03 -29.57 0.03
C MET A 1 23.60 -28.11 0.11
N TRP A 2 23.19 -27.50 -1.00
CA TRP A 2 22.75 -26.10 -0.97
C TRP A 2 21.42 -26.04 -0.22
N SER A 3 21.46 -25.53 1.01
CA SER A 3 20.28 -25.27 1.82
C SER A 3 19.35 -24.37 1.00
N ARG A 4 18.23 -24.92 0.52
CA ARG A 4 17.10 -24.11 0.05
C ARG A 4 16.72 -23.22 1.22
N PHE A 5 17.22 -21.98 1.23
CA PHE A 5 16.70 -20.93 2.09
C PHE A 5 15.20 -20.91 1.83
N LYS A 6 14.40 -21.46 2.75
CA LYS A 6 12.94 -21.42 2.65
C LYS A 6 12.58 -19.95 2.56
N ARG A 7 12.24 -19.47 1.35
CA ARG A 7 11.82 -18.09 1.13
C ARG A 7 10.70 -17.82 2.15
N LYS A 8 10.91 -16.84 3.02
CA LYS A 8 9.95 -16.54 4.07
C LYS A 8 8.62 -16.20 3.38
N LYS A 9 7.52 -16.88 3.76
CA LYS A 9 6.21 -16.71 3.12
C LYS A 9 5.85 -15.22 2.95
N PRO A 10 5.32 -14.81 1.79
CA PRO A 10 5.00 -13.41 1.50
C PRO A 10 3.96 -12.85 2.47
N LEU A 11 3.83 -11.53 2.49
CA LEU A 11 2.80 -10.87 3.30
C LEU A 11 1.41 -11.21 2.74
N THR A 12 0.57 -11.88 3.55
CA THR A 12 -0.82 -12.22 3.21
C THR A 12 -1.80 -11.15 3.67
N LEU A 13 -3.01 -11.14 3.10
CA LEU A 13 -4.07 -10.18 3.45
C LEU A 13 -4.41 -10.16 4.94
N SER A 14 -4.54 -11.33 5.57
CA SER A 14 -4.85 -11.42 7.00
C SER A 14 -3.75 -10.78 7.86
N ARG A 15 -2.50 -10.86 7.42
CA ARG A 15 -1.36 -10.26 8.13
C ARG A 15 -1.24 -8.77 7.84
N TRP A 16 -1.59 -8.35 6.64
CA TRP A 16 -1.72 -6.94 6.25
C TRP A 16 -2.74 -6.22 7.11
N LYS A 17 -3.95 -6.78 7.25
CA LYS A 17 -5.03 -6.19 8.08
C LYS A 17 -4.62 -6.00 9.54
N ARG A 18 -3.75 -6.85 10.09
CA ARG A 18 -3.21 -6.73 11.46
C ARG A 18 -2.26 -5.56 11.68
N PHE A 19 -1.77 -4.90 10.63
CA PHE A 19 -0.93 -3.70 10.77
C PHE A 19 -1.75 -2.43 10.97
N PHE A 20 -3.08 -2.49 10.78
CA PHE A 20 -3.94 -1.34 10.98
C PHE A 20 -4.42 -1.26 12.43
N THR A 21 -4.47 -0.03 12.94
CA THR A 21 -5.19 0.31 14.16
C THR A 21 -6.70 0.33 13.91
N PRO A 22 -7.55 0.30 14.96
CA PRO A 22 -8.99 0.50 14.84
C PRO A 22 -9.36 1.77 14.06
N ASP A 23 -8.57 2.83 14.23
CA ASP A 23 -8.73 4.12 13.51
C ASP A 23 -8.29 4.07 12.03
N GLY A 24 -7.85 2.90 11.56
CA GLY A 24 -7.43 2.69 10.17
C GLY A 24 -6.06 3.27 9.83
N ARG A 25 -5.22 3.57 10.81
CA ARG A 25 -3.83 4.03 10.63
C ARG A 25 -2.85 2.85 10.71
N LEU A 26 -1.68 2.93 10.06
CA LEU A 26 -0.68 1.86 10.20
C LEU A 26 0.10 2.02 11.50
N HIS A 27 0.26 0.91 12.23
CA HIS A 27 1.05 0.87 13.44
C HIS A 27 2.51 1.26 13.17
N ASN A 28 3.10 2.06 14.07
CA ASN A 28 4.48 2.59 13.96
C ASN A 28 4.78 3.21 12.58
N ARG A 29 3.84 3.99 12.01
CA ARG A 29 4.01 4.64 10.70
C ARG A 29 4.36 3.67 9.57
N GLY A 30 3.97 2.39 9.69
CA GLY A 30 4.28 1.38 8.67
C GLY A 30 5.75 0.92 8.63
N VAL A 31 6.61 1.29 9.59
CA VAL A 31 8.02 0.84 9.62
C VAL A 31 8.11 -0.69 9.70
N GLY A 32 7.30 -1.30 10.56
CA GLY A 32 7.25 -2.76 10.70
C GLY A 32 6.75 -3.47 9.45
N LEU A 33 5.87 -2.82 8.69
CA LEU A 33 5.39 -3.29 7.40
C LEU A 33 6.51 -3.23 6.36
N LEU A 34 7.18 -2.09 6.20
CA LEU A 34 8.25 -1.89 5.21
C LEU A 34 9.39 -2.90 5.41
N LYS A 35 9.80 -3.15 6.66
CA LYS A 35 10.81 -4.17 6.99
C LYS A 35 10.37 -5.57 6.52
N LYS A 36 9.07 -5.86 6.56
CA LYS A 36 8.49 -7.16 6.18
C LYS A 36 8.34 -7.30 4.67
N VAL A 37 7.89 -6.24 4.00
CA VAL A 37 7.83 -6.16 2.53
C VAL A 37 9.22 -6.36 1.95
N ARG A 38 10.23 -5.62 2.46
CA ARG A 38 11.62 -5.73 2.02
C ARG A 38 12.23 -7.12 2.22
N SER A 39 11.84 -7.84 3.28
CA SER A 39 12.44 -9.13 3.61
C SER A 39 11.69 -10.36 3.09
N ARG A 40 10.39 -10.25 2.78
CA ARG A 40 9.52 -11.40 2.46
C ARG A 40 8.76 -11.23 1.15
N GLY A 41 8.75 -10.03 0.58
CA GLY A 41 7.88 -9.69 -0.54
C GLY A 41 6.40 -9.61 -0.14
N ILE A 42 5.58 -9.25 -1.12
CA ILE A 42 4.15 -9.05 -0.96
C ILE A 42 3.44 -10.10 -1.79
N ASP A 43 2.38 -10.69 -1.26
CA ASP A 43 1.54 -11.60 -2.04
C ASP A 43 0.82 -10.82 -3.16
N PRO A 44 0.77 -11.33 -4.41
CA PRO A 44 0.14 -10.63 -5.53
C PRO A 44 -1.32 -10.21 -5.25
N SER A 45 -2.05 -10.99 -4.45
CA SER A 45 -3.46 -10.70 -4.12
C SER A 45 -3.64 -9.38 -3.35
N ILE A 46 -2.60 -8.90 -2.66
CA ILE A 46 -2.68 -7.69 -1.83
C ILE A 46 -1.91 -6.51 -2.40
N TRP A 47 -1.29 -6.66 -3.59
CA TRP A 47 -0.48 -5.59 -4.18
C TRP A 47 -1.28 -4.30 -4.37
N SER A 48 -2.52 -4.41 -4.82
CA SER A 48 -3.41 -3.26 -5.03
C SER A 48 -3.64 -2.44 -3.75
N GLU A 49 -3.59 -3.07 -2.58
CA GLU A 49 -3.75 -2.40 -1.29
C GLU A 49 -2.45 -1.83 -0.74
N VAL A 50 -1.32 -2.53 -0.93
CA VAL A 50 -0.03 -2.15 -0.33
C VAL A 50 0.71 -1.11 -1.17
N TRP A 51 0.66 -1.22 -2.51
CA TRP A 51 1.42 -0.35 -3.41
C TRP A 51 1.13 1.15 -3.26
N PRO A 52 -0.12 1.61 -3.06
CA PRO A 52 -0.39 3.02 -2.81
C PRO A 52 0.40 3.60 -1.62
N PHE A 53 0.71 2.79 -0.61
CA PHE A 53 1.54 3.21 0.52
C PHE A 53 3.02 3.23 0.19
N LEU A 54 3.50 2.26 -0.59
CA LEU A 54 4.91 2.19 -0.99
C LEU A 54 5.29 3.30 -1.98
N LEU A 55 4.33 3.71 -2.82
CA LEU A 55 4.51 4.79 -3.79
C LEU A 55 4.31 6.19 -3.18
N GLY A 56 3.96 6.31 -1.89
CA GLY A 56 3.62 7.59 -1.27
C GLY A 56 2.33 8.22 -1.79
N VAL A 57 1.47 7.42 -2.44
CA VAL A 57 0.14 7.87 -2.88
C VAL A 57 -0.80 7.99 -1.68
N CYS A 58 -0.66 7.11 -0.71
CA CYS A 58 -1.31 7.18 0.59
C CYS A 58 -0.27 7.41 1.68
N ASP A 59 -0.53 8.35 2.59
CA ASP A 59 0.29 8.52 3.79
C ASP A 59 0.12 7.29 4.70
N LEU A 60 1.21 6.86 5.31
CA LEU A 60 1.24 5.72 6.24
C LEU A 60 0.49 6.03 7.55
N ASN A 61 0.34 7.31 7.90
CA ASN A 61 -0.39 7.78 9.08
C ASN A 61 -1.83 8.20 8.79
N SER A 62 -2.25 8.25 7.52
CA SER A 62 -3.59 8.71 7.18
C SER A 62 -4.67 7.71 7.60
N SER A 63 -5.80 8.24 8.06
CA SER A 63 -6.97 7.42 8.38
C SER A 63 -7.59 6.82 7.11
N LYS A 64 -8.55 5.92 7.28
CA LYS A 64 -9.27 5.32 6.14
C LYS A 64 -10.08 6.39 5.36
N GLU A 65 -10.66 7.35 6.08
CA GLU A 65 -11.46 8.43 5.52
C GLU A 65 -10.58 9.40 4.71
N GLU A 66 -9.46 9.84 5.29
CA GLU A 66 -8.48 10.71 4.62
C GLU A 66 -7.92 10.08 3.34
N ARG A 67 -7.66 8.76 3.38
CA ARG A 67 -7.26 7.98 2.19
C ARG A 67 -8.34 7.98 1.11
N GLY A 68 -9.61 7.83 1.50
CA GLY A 68 -10.75 7.90 0.59
C GLY A 68 -10.89 9.26 -0.10
N ALA A 69 -10.77 10.35 0.67
CA ALA A 69 -10.80 11.71 0.16
C ALA A 69 -9.64 11.98 -0.82
N THR A 70 -8.41 11.64 -0.42
CA THR A 70 -7.21 11.80 -1.24
C THR A 70 -7.31 11.03 -2.55
N ARG A 71 -7.80 9.78 -2.50
CA ARG A 71 -7.99 8.94 -3.70
C ARG A 71 -8.99 9.57 -4.66
N THR A 72 -10.09 10.10 -4.15
CA THR A 72 -11.12 10.77 -4.94
C THR A 72 -10.59 12.04 -5.58
N GLN A 73 -9.86 12.86 -4.83
CA GLN A 73 -9.23 14.08 -5.32
C GLN A 73 -8.20 13.80 -6.43
N ARG A 74 -7.30 12.84 -6.20
CA ARG A 74 -6.28 12.44 -7.19
C ARG A 74 -6.91 11.88 -8.47
N ARG A 75 -8.02 11.12 -8.36
CA ARG A 75 -8.75 10.61 -9.52
C ARG A 75 -9.33 11.74 -10.36
N LYS A 76 -9.97 12.73 -9.73
CA LYS A 76 -10.47 13.93 -10.42
C LYS A 76 -9.33 14.72 -11.10
N ALA A 77 -8.19 14.87 -10.43
CA ALA A 77 -7.03 15.54 -10.99
C ALA A 77 -6.47 14.80 -12.21
N TYR A 78 -6.34 13.47 -12.13
CA TYR A 78 -5.92 12.63 -13.25
C TYR A 78 -6.89 12.71 -14.43
N GLU A 79 -8.20 12.67 -14.20
CA GLU A 79 -9.21 12.81 -15.26
C GLU A 79 -9.11 14.16 -15.98
N ARG A 80 -8.87 15.24 -15.23
CA ARG A 80 -8.62 16.57 -15.81
C ARG A 80 -7.37 16.59 -16.69
N LEU A 81 -6.25 16.04 -16.19
CA LEU A 81 -5.01 15.94 -16.95
C LEU A 81 -5.19 15.09 -18.20
N ARG A 82 -5.84 13.92 -18.09
CA ARG A 82 -6.12 13.03 -19.21
C ARG A 82 -6.97 13.71 -20.29
N ARG A 83 -7.99 14.48 -19.92
CA ARG A 83 -8.79 15.27 -20.87
C ARG A 83 -7.94 16.34 -21.57
N LYS A 84 -7.04 17.01 -20.84
CA LYS A 84 -6.11 17.99 -21.43
C LYS A 84 -5.18 17.34 -22.46
N CYS A 85 -4.58 16.19 -22.14
CA CYS A 85 -3.67 15.49 -23.05
C CYS A 85 -4.37 14.87 -24.26
N LYS A 86 -5.66 14.50 -24.16
CA LYS A 86 -6.44 13.96 -25.29
C LYS A 86 -6.98 15.04 -26.25
N ARG A 87 -6.94 16.31 -25.83
CA ARG A 87 -7.35 17.45 -26.66
C ARG A 87 -6.18 18.01 -27.47
N LEU A 88 -4.96 17.55 -27.17
CA LEU A 88 -3.80 17.64 -28.05
C LEU A 88 -3.80 16.41 -28.96
#